data_AF-A0A1V6EEZ6-F1
#
_entry.id   AF-A0A1V6EEZ6-F1
#
_cell.length_a   1.000
_cell.length_b   1.000
_cell.length_c   1.000
_cell.angle_alpha   90.00
_cell.angle_beta   90.00
_cell.angle_gamma   90.00
#
_symmetry.space_group_name_H-M   'P 1'
#
loop_
_entity.id
_entity.type
_entity.pdbx_description
1 polymer ?
#
loop_
_entity_poly.entity_id
_entity_poly.type
_entity_poly.pdbx_seq_one_letter_code
_entity_poly.pdbx_strand_id
1 'polypeptide(L)'
;MIYNIDFKQERQSNREYYEQYLKNNGKDSLYNLLLQRDPDAALSTHPNNTKRVIRYLDILSGFEGTLEEYKKAAKGKNTDFDFNIYLLHMQREQLYRRIEKRVDEMLDAGLVEEVKGILNDGYSTDCNALTAIGYKEIAEYLRGFCTYDEMVNILKKNTRNYAKRQITWFKRYEEAKIINIRDYINADDIAEFIREDVMKTMLKEEKNEKVSPVAKITGILESKVEPNVDKEDIKNERLSERYVKKS
;
A
#
# COMPACT_ATOMS: atom_id res chain seq x y z
N MET A 1 1.10 1.13 -0.93
CA MET A 1 -0.29 1.34 -0.49
C MET A 1 -1.14 1.16 -1.73
N ILE A 2 -2.22 0.36 -1.69
CA ILE A 2 -3.02 0.02 -2.88
C ILE A 2 -3.77 1.23 -3.44
N TYR A 3 -3.98 2.26 -2.63
CA TYR A 3 -4.47 3.56 -3.10
C TYR A 3 -3.28 4.48 -3.31
N ASN A 4 -3.15 5.00 -4.53
CA ASN A 4 -2.25 6.11 -4.81
C ASN A 4 -2.82 7.33 -4.09
N ILE A 5 -2.20 7.71 -2.97
CA ILE A 5 -2.43 9.05 -2.43
C ILE A 5 -1.52 9.95 -3.27
N ASP A 6 -2.10 10.67 -4.22
CA ASP A 6 -1.38 11.66 -5.02
C ASP A 6 -0.94 12.80 -4.10
N PHE A 7 0.27 12.71 -3.56
CA PHE A 7 0.90 13.77 -2.75
C PHE A 7 1.51 14.84 -3.65
N LYS A 8 0.75 15.33 -4.65
CA LYS A 8 1.21 16.33 -5.64
C LYS A 8 1.52 17.72 -5.07
N GLN A 9 1.60 17.87 -3.76
CA GLN A 9 2.05 19.10 -3.11
C GLN A 9 3.19 18.73 -2.17
N GLU A 10 4.38 19.29 -2.42
CA GLU A 10 5.48 19.33 -1.45
C GLU A 10 4.95 19.97 -0.16
N ARG A 11 4.57 19.11 0.77
CA ARG A 11 3.98 19.54 2.03
C ARG A 11 5.09 19.65 3.07
N GLN A 12 5.31 20.86 3.57
CA GLN A 12 6.11 21.04 4.78
C GLN A 12 5.36 20.42 5.97
N SER A 13 5.92 19.34 6.52
CA SER A 13 5.37 18.67 7.70
C SER A 13 5.57 19.55 8.93
N ASN A 14 4.49 19.84 9.65
CA ASN A 14 4.52 20.59 10.92
C ASN A 14 4.53 19.66 12.13
N ARG A 15 4.89 18.39 11.92
CA ARG A 15 4.92 17.38 12.96
C ARG A 15 5.79 17.75 14.16
N GLU A 16 7.00 18.25 13.93
CA GLU A 16 7.92 18.64 15.01
C GLU A 16 7.32 19.73 15.90
N TYR A 17 6.65 20.71 15.28
CA TYR A 17 5.94 21.76 16.00
C TYR A 17 4.86 21.17 16.94
N TYR A 18 4.03 20.24 16.45
CA TYR A 18 2.99 19.63 17.27
C TYR A 18 3.54 18.66 18.33
N GLU A 19 4.67 18.00 18.06
CA GLU A 19 5.38 17.19 19.05
C GLU A 19 5.95 18.06 20.19
N GLN A 20 6.50 19.24 19.88
CA GLN A 20 6.90 20.21 20.91
C GLN A 20 5.69 20.80 21.64
N TYR A 21 4.61 21.13 20.92
CA TYR A 21 3.38 21.62 21.52
C TYR A 21 2.81 20.63 22.52
N LEU A 22 2.79 19.34 22.19
CA LEU A 22 2.37 18.26 23.08
C LEU A 22 3.24 18.21 24.35
N LYS A 23 4.56 18.34 24.23
CA LYS A 23 5.49 18.34 25.38
C LYS A 23 5.24 19.52 26.30
N ASN A 24 4.99 20.70 25.74
CA ASN A 24 4.87 21.95 26.50
C ASN A 24 3.47 22.15 27.11
N ASN A 25 2.40 21.72 26.43
CA ASN A 25 1.02 22.04 26.79
C ASN A 25 0.16 20.83 27.14
N GLY A 26 0.66 19.61 26.93
CA GLY A 26 -0.04 18.37 27.22
C GLY A 26 -1.06 17.95 26.14
N LYS A 27 -1.56 16.72 26.30
CA LYS A 27 -2.43 16.04 25.31
C LYS A 27 -3.81 16.69 25.17
N ASP A 28 -4.37 17.23 26.25
CA ASP A 28 -5.72 17.79 26.24
C ASP A 28 -5.72 19.12 25.45
N SER A 29 -4.70 19.95 25.62
CA SER A 29 -4.48 21.15 24.82
C SER A 29 -4.30 20.84 23.34
N LEU A 30 -3.50 19.81 23.02
CA LEU A 30 -3.32 19.36 21.63
C LEU A 30 -4.65 18.85 21.02
N TYR A 31 -5.44 18.10 21.79
CA TYR A 31 -6.75 17.63 21.33
C TYR A 31 -7.73 18.78 21.13
N ASN A 32 -7.73 19.79 22.01
CA ASN A 32 -8.55 20.99 21.85
C ASN A 32 -8.17 21.77 20.59
N LEU A 33 -6.89 21.82 20.22
CA LEU A 33 -6.45 22.42 18.95
C LEU A 33 -7.07 21.69 17.75
N LEU A 34 -7.10 20.36 17.78
CA LEU A 34 -7.77 19.57 16.74
C LEU A 34 -9.29 19.80 16.75
N LEU A 35 -9.91 19.84 17.93
CA LEU A 35 -11.35 20.08 18.09
C LEU A 35 -11.76 21.45 17.52
N GLN A 36 -10.95 22.48 17.72
CA GLN A 36 -11.17 23.80 17.14
C GLN A 36 -10.98 23.82 15.62
N ARG A 37 -10.03 23.04 15.10
CA ARG A 37 -9.69 23.03 13.67
C ARG A 37 -10.64 22.18 12.83
N ASP A 38 -11.04 21.03 13.37
CA ASP A 38 -11.91 20.04 12.74
C ASP A 38 -12.59 19.17 13.83
N PRO A 39 -13.81 19.54 14.26
CA PRO A 39 -14.55 18.82 15.29
C PRO A 39 -14.83 17.35 14.95
N ASP A 40 -15.14 17.05 13.68
CA ASP A 40 -15.46 15.70 13.24
C ASP A 40 -14.21 14.81 13.27
N ALA A 41 -13.06 15.34 12.86
CA ALA A 41 -11.79 14.64 13.00
C ALA A 41 -11.45 14.37 14.46
N ALA A 42 -11.68 15.33 15.37
CA ALA A 42 -11.47 15.15 16.80
C ALA A 42 -12.34 14.01 17.34
N LEU A 43 -13.64 14.00 17.04
CA LEU A 43 -14.58 12.94 17.47
C LEU A 43 -14.18 11.55 16.94
N SER A 44 -13.49 11.47 15.80
CA SER A 44 -13.01 10.20 15.23
C SER A 44 -11.79 9.57 15.93
N THR A 45 -11.19 10.26 16.92
CA THR A 45 -9.99 9.79 17.62
C THR A 45 -10.04 10.08 19.12
N HIS A 46 -9.52 9.19 19.95
CA HIS A 46 -9.40 9.46 21.38
C HIS A 46 -8.27 10.48 21.66
N PRO A 47 -8.43 11.42 22.62
CA PRO A 47 -7.37 12.33 23.07
C PRO A 47 -6.01 11.69 23.41
N ASN A 48 -6.02 10.45 23.93
CA ASN A 48 -4.81 9.71 24.28
C ASN A 48 -4.04 9.21 23.03
N ASN A 49 -4.66 9.22 21.85
CA ASN A 49 -4.00 8.85 20.61
C ASN A 49 -3.26 10.05 20.01
N THR A 50 -2.31 10.58 20.77
CA THR A 50 -1.58 11.82 20.45
C THR A 50 -0.90 11.74 19.09
N LYS A 51 -0.33 10.58 18.71
CA LYS A 51 0.25 10.39 17.36
C LYS A 51 -0.76 10.59 16.24
N ARG A 52 -2.02 10.14 16.42
CA ARG A 52 -3.09 10.33 15.44
C ARG A 52 -3.59 11.77 15.43
N VAL A 53 -3.70 12.41 16.60
CA VAL A 53 -4.05 13.84 16.72
C VAL A 53 -3.00 14.71 16.01
N ILE A 54 -1.71 14.48 16.28
CA ILE A 54 -0.60 15.15 15.60
C ILE A 54 -0.70 14.92 14.09
N ARG A 55 -0.97 13.69 13.63
CA ARG A 55 -1.11 13.42 12.20
C ARG A 55 -2.27 14.18 11.57
N TYR A 56 -3.41 14.30 12.26
CA TYR A 56 -4.54 15.06 11.74
C TYR A 56 -4.24 16.55 11.65
N LEU A 57 -3.68 17.13 12.71
CA LEU A 57 -3.24 18.52 12.72
C LEU A 57 -2.17 18.80 11.66
N ASP A 58 -1.20 17.90 11.54
CA ASP A 58 -0.18 17.92 10.50
C ASP A 58 -0.77 17.78 9.10
N ILE A 59 -1.93 17.15 8.89
CA ILE A 59 -2.67 17.12 7.61
C ILE A 59 -3.50 18.40 7.38
N LEU A 60 -4.02 19.00 8.44
CA LEU A 60 -4.87 20.20 8.37
C LEU A 60 -4.05 21.50 8.28
N SER A 61 -2.76 21.46 8.61
CA SER A 61 -1.88 22.65 8.61
C SER A 61 -1.61 23.23 7.22
N GLY A 62 -1.63 22.40 6.19
CA GLY A 62 -1.42 22.73 4.78
C GLY A 62 -2.59 22.32 3.89
N PHE A 63 -3.79 22.20 4.47
CA PHE A 63 -5.02 21.95 3.72
C PHE A 63 -6.15 22.83 4.24
N GLU A 64 -6.67 23.70 3.38
CA GLU A 64 -7.84 24.52 3.70
C GLU A 64 -9.10 23.66 3.56
N GLY A 65 -9.61 23.19 4.69
CA GLY A 65 -10.76 22.30 4.77
C GLY A 65 -10.69 21.36 5.97
N THR A 66 -11.54 20.35 5.93
CA THR A 66 -11.64 19.25 6.89
C THR A 66 -10.80 18.05 6.46
N LEU A 67 -10.51 17.17 7.40
CA LEU A 67 -9.79 15.92 7.16
C LEU A 67 -10.59 14.99 6.24
N GLU A 68 -11.93 15.07 6.28
CA GLU A 68 -12.79 14.27 5.40
C GLU A 68 -12.74 14.75 3.95
N GLU A 69 -12.74 16.06 3.72
CA GLU A 69 -12.52 16.63 2.39
C GLU A 69 -11.14 16.27 1.85
N TYR A 70 -10.10 16.34 2.69
CA TYR A 70 -8.76 15.89 2.32
C TYR A 70 -8.75 14.41 1.89
N LYS A 71 -9.40 13.53 2.65
CA LYS A 71 -9.51 12.09 2.30
C LYS A 71 -10.28 11.87 1.01
N LYS A 72 -11.36 12.63 0.77
CA LYS A 72 -12.15 12.54 -0.47
C LYS A 72 -11.34 12.99 -1.68
N ALA A 73 -10.58 14.09 -1.55
CA ALA A 73 -9.66 14.56 -2.58
C ALA A 73 -8.54 13.53 -2.85
N ALA A 74 -7.98 12.95 -1.79
CA ALA A 74 -6.97 11.88 -1.88
C ALA A 74 -7.52 10.54 -2.41
N LYS A 75 -8.84 10.35 -2.41
CA LYS A 75 -9.51 9.18 -3.01
C LYS A 75 -9.71 9.30 -4.53
N GLY A 76 -9.20 10.36 -5.16
CA GLY A 76 -9.26 10.54 -6.61
C GLY A 76 -8.52 9.45 -7.39
N LYS A 77 -9.27 8.70 -8.20
CA LYS A 77 -8.89 7.67 -9.21
C LYS A 77 -7.65 6.82 -8.90
N ASN A 78 -8.00 5.63 -8.42
CA ASN A 78 -7.25 4.38 -8.25
C ASN A 78 -6.13 4.13 -9.27
N THR A 79 -5.10 3.45 -8.77
CA THR A 79 -3.91 2.87 -9.43
C THR A 79 -4.02 2.69 -10.93
N ASP A 80 -2.93 2.97 -11.65
CA ASP A 80 -2.76 2.65 -13.09
C ASP A 80 -2.83 1.15 -13.43
N PHE A 81 -3.24 0.31 -12.46
CA PHE A 81 -3.24 -1.14 -12.54
C PHE A 81 -4.45 -1.71 -11.81
N ASP A 82 -5.06 -2.72 -12.42
CA ASP A 82 -6.01 -3.60 -11.77
C ASP A 82 -5.28 -4.57 -10.84
N PHE A 83 -5.87 -4.86 -9.68
CA PHE A 83 -5.29 -5.76 -8.69
C PHE A 83 -6.36 -6.69 -8.12
N ASN A 84 -5.92 -7.89 -7.76
CA ASN A 84 -6.73 -8.85 -7.00
C ASN A 84 -6.15 -8.97 -5.59
N ILE A 85 -6.98 -8.82 -4.56
CA ILE A 85 -6.57 -8.99 -3.17
C ILE A 85 -6.99 -10.37 -2.69
N TYR A 86 -6.02 -11.17 -2.25
CA TYR A 86 -6.26 -12.46 -1.62
C TYR A 86 -5.80 -12.43 -0.16
N LEU A 87 -6.65 -12.93 0.74
CA LEU A 87 -6.36 -13.01 2.17
C LEU A 87 -6.29 -14.46 2.61
N LEU A 88 -5.09 -14.92 2.96
CA LEU A 88 -4.88 -16.24 3.53
C LEU A 88 -5.40 -16.25 4.98
N HIS A 89 -6.42 -17.06 5.23
CA HIS A 89 -7.07 -17.20 6.51
C HIS A 89 -6.68 -18.50 7.19
N MET A 90 -6.52 -18.43 8.51
CA MET A 90 -6.35 -19.56 9.41
C MET A 90 -7.14 -19.28 10.69
N GLN A 91 -7.70 -20.33 11.29
CA GLN A 91 -8.31 -20.23 12.61
C GLN A 91 -7.31 -19.71 13.65
N ARG A 92 -7.80 -18.85 14.54
CA ARG A 92 -6.98 -18.05 15.45
C ARG A 92 -6.09 -18.90 16.36
N GLU A 93 -6.62 -20.01 16.87
CA GLU A 93 -5.93 -20.90 17.79
C GLU A 93 -4.70 -21.55 17.13
N GLN A 94 -4.80 -21.89 15.84
CA GLN A 94 -3.66 -22.46 15.10
C GLN A 94 -2.66 -21.40 14.72
N LEU A 95 -3.14 -20.22 14.32
CA LEU A 95 -2.27 -19.10 14.00
C LEU A 95 -1.40 -18.76 15.20
N TYR A 96 -1.99 -18.73 16.40
CA TYR A 96 -1.27 -18.46 17.63
C TYR A 96 -0.26 -19.57 17.97
N ARG A 97 -0.63 -20.84 17.84
CA ARG A 97 0.34 -21.95 18.02
C ARG A 97 1.53 -21.86 17.06
N ARG A 98 1.29 -21.53 15.79
CA ARG A 98 2.36 -21.35 14.80
C ARG A 98 3.24 -20.14 15.10
N ILE A 99 2.63 -19.03 15.55
CA ILE A 99 3.38 -17.84 15.99
C ILE A 99 4.29 -18.20 17.16
N GLU A 100 3.78 -18.91 18.16
CA GLU A 100 4.58 -19.29 19.33
C GLU A 100 5.74 -20.20 18.94
N LYS A 101 5.46 -21.23 18.14
CA LYS A 101 6.49 -22.13 17.61
C LYS A 101 7.55 -21.38 16.82
N ARG A 102 7.15 -20.46 15.94
CA ARG A 102 8.07 -19.65 15.14
C ARG A 102 8.95 -18.75 16.02
N VAL A 103 8.41 -18.17 17.09
CA VAL A 103 9.22 -17.38 18.02
C VAL A 103 10.28 -18.24 18.67
N ASP A 104 9.94 -19.45 19.11
CA ASP A 104 10.91 -20.39 19.68
C ASP A 104 12.00 -20.76 18.66
N GLU A 105 11.59 -21.11 17.43
CA GLU A 105 12.52 -21.41 16.32
C GLU A 105 13.46 -20.23 15.99
N MET A 106 12.96 -18.99 16.06
CA MET A 106 13.78 -17.79 15.82
C MET A 106 14.82 -17.58 16.93
N LEU A 107 14.45 -17.83 18.19
CA LEU A 107 15.37 -17.74 19.31
C LEU A 107 16.45 -18.82 19.21
N ASP A 108 16.06 -20.07 18.91
CA ASP A 108 16.98 -21.19 18.70
C ASP A 108 17.94 -20.95 17.51
N ALA A 109 17.49 -20.21 16.50
CA ALA A 109 18.29 -19.82 15.34
C ALA A 109 19.25 -18.65 15.58
N GLY A 110 19.30 -18.09 16.79
CA GLY A 110 20.27 -17.06 17.17
C GLY A 110 19.78 -15.62 17.05
N LEU A 111 18.47 -15.38 17.17
CA LEU A 111 17.92 -14.01 17.12
C LEU A 111 18.48 -13.10 18.23
N VAL A 112 18.82 -13.65 19.40
CA VAL A 112 19.40 -12.86 20.50
C VAL A 112 20.80 -12.36 20.12
N GLU A 113 21.59 -13.22 19.50
CA GLU A 113 22.95 -12.96 19.03
C GLU A 113 22.93 -11.91 17.91
N GLU A 114 21.97 -12.00 16.99
CA GLU A 114 21.78 -11.01 15.93
C GLU A 114 21.55 -9.60 16.51
N VAL A 115 20.59 -9.46 17.44
CA VAL A 115 20.28 -8.17 18.06
C VAL A 115 21.46 -7.66 18.89
N LYS A 116 22.16 -8.56 19.60
CA LYS A 116 23.37 -8.21 20.35
C LYS A 116 24.46 -7.66 19.44
N GLY A 117 24.66 -8.25 18.26
CA GLY A 117 25.58 -7.75 17.23
C GLY A 117 25.24 -6.31 16.81
N ILE A 118 23.98 -6.06 16.47
CA ILE A 118 23.50 -4.73 16.07
C ILE A 118 23.73 -3.68 17.18
N LEU A 119 23.50 -4.04 18.44
CA LEU A 119 23.75 -3.12 19.56
C LEU A 119 25.25 -2.85 19.75
N ASN A 120 26.09 -3.86 19.58
CA ASN A 120 27.55 -3.71 19.67
C ASN A 120 28.12 -2.83 18.54
N ASP A 121 27.48 -2.83 17.37
CA ASP A 121 27.82 -1.94 16.25
C ASP A 121 27.41 -0.46 16.50
N GLY A 122 26.78 -0.17 17.64
CA GLY A 122 26.47 1.19 18.09
C GLY A 122 25.13 1.75 17.62
N TYR A 123 24.26 0.92 17.05
CA TYR A 123 22.92 1.37 16.64
C TYR A 123 22.04 1.70 17.85
N SER A 124 21.41 2.88 17.81
CA SER A 124 20.48 3.31 18.86
C SER A 124 19.19 2.48 18.85
N THR A 125 18.70 2.10 20.04
CA THR A 125 17.41 1.43 20.22
C THR A 125 16.21 2.24 19.71
N ASP A 126 16.39 3.54 19.50
CA ASP A 126 15.34 4.42 18.99
C ASP A 126 15.24 4.40 17.45
N CYS A 127 16.15 3.72 16.76
CA CYS A 127 16.05 3.57 15.31
C CYS A 127 14.86 2.69 14.92
N ASN A 128 14.28 2.98 13.76
CA ASN A 128 13.06 2.30 13.30
C ASN A 128 13.21 0.77 13.28
N ALA A 129 14.37 0.24 12.90
CA ALA A 129 14.62 -1.20 12.85
C ALA A 129 14.52 -1.84 14.24
N LEU A 130 15.14 -1.25 15.27
CA LEU A 130 15.13 -1.77 16.63
C LEU A 130 13.80 -1.53 17.38
N THR A 131 12.89 -0.76 16.80
CA THR A 131 11.51 -0.62 17.31
C THR A 131 10.58 -1.75 16.83
N ALA A 132 11.04 -2.61 15.91
CA ALA A 132 10.27 -3.74 15.41
C ALA A 132 10.09 -4.82 16.50
N ILE A 133 8.98 -5.56 16.40
CA ILE A 133 8.71 -6.72 17.26
C ILE A 133 9.79 -7.79 17.04
N GLY A 134 10.33 -8.34 18.11
CA GLY A 134 11.52 -9.21 18.11
C GLY A 134 12.71 -8.43 18.62
N TYR A 135 13.12 -7.41 17.87
CA TYR A 135 14.29 -6.59 18.18
C TYR A 135 14.10 -5.77 19.46
N LYS A 136 12.92 -5.14 19.62
CA LYS A 136 12.64 -4.31 20.77
C LYS A 136 12.69 -5.11 22.08
N GLU A 137 11.98 -6.24 22.12
CA GLU A 137 11.90 -7.09 23.30
C GLU A 137 13.28 -7.66 23.69
N ILE A 138 14.08 -8.05 22.70
CA ILE A 138 15.44 -8.55 22.94
C ILE A 138 16.39 -7.43 23.38
N ALA A 139 16.27 -6.23 22.80
CA ALA A 139 17.06 -5.09 23.25
C ALA A 139 16.71 -4.65 24.69
N GLU A 140 15.47 -4.83 25.14
CA GLU A 140 15.07 -4.63 26.54
C GLU A 140 15.70 -5.70 27.46
N TYR A 141 15.67 -6.96 27.05
CA TYR A 141 16.35 -8.06 27.75
C TYR A 141 17.86 -7.84 27.87
N LEU A 142 18.55 -7.51 26.77
CA LEU A 142 20.00 -7.29 26.74
C LEU A 142 20.43 -6.10 27.60
N ARG A 143 19.53 -5.16 27.89
CA ARG A 143 19.75 -4.03 28.80
C ARG A 143 19.37 -4.33 30.26
N GLY A 144 18.89 -5.53 30.55
CA GLY A 144 18.53 -5.97 31.90
C GLY A 144 17.18 -5.48 32.40
N PHE A 145 16.27 -5.03 31.53
CA PHE A 145 14.93 -4.57 31.93
C PHE A 145 13.95 -5.71 32.21
N CYS A 146 14.22 -6.92 31.70
CA CYS A 146 13.42 -8.12 31.92
C CYS A 146 14.30 -9.37 31.87
N THR A 147 13.79 -10.47 32.41
CA THR A 147 14.39 -11.80 32.30
C THR A 147 14.18 -12.40 30.91
N TYR A 148 14.92 -13.46 30.59
CA TYR A 148 14.76 -14.18 29.33
C TYR A 148 13.32 -14.71 29.15
N ASP A 149 12.77 -15.36 30.17
CA ASP A 149 11.41 -15.92 30.12
C ASP A 149 10.34 -14.82 29.96
N GLU A 150 10.52 -13.68 30.60
CA GLU A 150 9.63 -12.52 30.41
C GLU A 150 9.72 -11.98 28.98
N MET A 151 10.93 -11.84 28.44
CA MET A 151 11.16 -11.42 27.06
C MET A 151 10.45 -12.35 26.06
N VAL A 152 10.60 -13.66 26.20
CA VAL A 152 9.94 -14.65 25.33
C VAL A 152 8.42 -14.52 25.41
N ASN A 153 7.87 -14.37 26.61
CA ASN A 153 6.44 -14.20 26.81
C ASN A 153 5.90 -12.90 26.20
N ILE A 154 6.63 -11.79 26.35
CA ILE A 154 6.28 -10.50 25.77
C ILE A 154 6.35 -10.58 24.24
N LEU A 155 7.40 -11.19 23.68
CA LEU A 155 7.58 -11.36 22.24
C LEU A 155 6.44 -12.17 21.62
N LYS A 156 6.09 -13.32 22.22
CA LYS A 156 4.95 -14.14 21.79
C LYS A 156 3.64 -13.34 21.83
N LYS A 157 3.39 -12.63 22.94
CA LYS A 157 2.20 -11.78 23.11
C LYS A 157 2.12 -10.67 22.07
N ASN A 158 3.21 -9.94 21.84
CA ASN A 158 3.25 -8.82 20.90
C ASN A 158 3.09 -9.29 19.46
N THR A 159 3.66 -10.43 19.11
CA THR A 159 3.49 -11.06 17.79
C THR A 159 2.03 -11.47 17.56
N ARG A 160 1.36 -12.08 18.55
CA ARG A 160 -0.09 -12.38 18.46
C ARG A 160 -0.94 -11.11 18.32
N ASN A 161 -0.62 -10.06 19.07
CA ASN A 161 -1.31 -8.78 18.98
C ASN A 161 -1.12 -8.13 17.61
N TYR A 162 0.07 -8.25 17.02
CA TYR A 162 0.35 -7.77 15.68
C TYR A 162 -0.45 -8.55 14.63
N ALA A 163 -0.47 -9.88 14.69
CA ALA A 163 -1.29 -10.71 13.82
C ALA A 163 -2.79 -10.35 13.92
N LYS A 164 -3.31 -10.15 15.14
CA LYS A 164 -4.69 -9.66 15.35
C LYS A 164 -4.92 -8.30 14.65
N ARG A 165 -3.98 -7.36 14.79
CA ARG A 165 -4.07 -6.04 14.12
C ARG A 165 -4.06 -6.18 12.60
N GLN A 166 -3.21 -7.05 12.05
CA GLN A 166 -3.19 -7.32 10.61
C GLN A 166 -4.53 -7.86 10.13
N ILE A 167 -5.10 -8.86 10.81
CA ILE A 167 -6.43 -9.40 10.48
C ILE A 167 -7.48 -8.29 10.50
N THR A 168 -7.53 -7.48 11.57
CA THR A 168 -8.47 -6.35 11.65
C THR A 168 -8.26 -5.32 10.55
N TRP A 169 -7.00 -5.07 10.15
CA TRP A 169 -6.68 -4.11 9.10
C TRP A 169 -7.11 -4.62 7.73
N PHE A 170 -6.87 -5.90 7.43
CA PHE A 170 -7.26 -6.52 6.16
C PHE A 170 -8.77 -6.66 5.97
N LYS A 171 -9.56 -6.72 7.04
CA LYS A 171 -11.04 -6.68 6.97
C LYS A 171 -11.64 -5.44 6.31
N ARG A 172 -10.81 -4.41 6.05
CA ARG A 172 -11.24 -3.17 5.37
C ARG A 172 -11.32 -3.32 3.85
N TYR A 173 -10.71 -4.37 3.29
CA TYR A 173 -10.81 -4.68 1.86
C TYR A 173 -12.01 -5.60 1.66
N GLU A 174 -13.15 -5.01 1.34
CA GLU A 174 -14.40 -5.74 1.09
C GLU A 174 -14.31 -6.60 -0.18
N GLU A 175 -13.49 -6.18 -1.13
CA GLU A 175 -13.18 -6.87 -2.38
C GLU A 175 -12.23 -8.06 -2.22
N ALA A 176 -11.65 -8.25 -1.04
CA ALA A 176 -10.65 -9.27 -0.82
C ALA A 176 -11.23 -10.70 -0.81
N LYS A 177 -10.65 -11.57 -1.63
CA LYS A 177 -11.01 -13.00 -1.68
C LYS A 177 -10.33 -13.74 -0.53
N ILE A 178 -11.11 -14.25 0.41
CA ILE A 178 -10.58 -15.00 1.57
C ILE A 178 -10.33 -16.45 1.15
N ILE A 179 -9.10 -16.92 1.37
CA ILE A 179 -8.69 -18.31 1.14
C ILE A 179 -8.39 -18.93 2.49
N ASN A 180 -9.23 -19.86 2.94
CA ASN A 180 -8.92 -20.64 4.13
C ASN A 180 -7.86 -21.69 3.77
N ILE A 181 -6.68 -21.58 4.36
CA ILE A 181 -5.54 -22.41 3.95
C ILE A 181 -5.73 -23.90 4.26
N ARG A 182 -6.73 -24.25 5.08
CA ARG A 182 -7.06 -25.64 5.42
C ARG A 182 -7.90 -26.35 4.38
N ASP A 183 -8.44 -25.61 3.43
CA ASP A 183 -9.20 -26.18 2.33
C ASP A 183 -8.26 -26.73 1.24
N TYR A 184 -6.93 -26.59 1.44
CA TYR A 184 -5.86 -26.95 0.52
C TYR A 184 -4.83 -27.83 1.23
N ILE A 185 -4.16 -28.73 0.49
CA ILE A 185 -3.20 -29.68 1.06
C ILE A 185 -1.87 -28.96 1.30
N ASN A 186 -1.46 -28.08 0.38
CA ASN A 186 -0.18 -27.40 0.42
C ASN A 186 -0.27 -25.98 -0.19
N ALA A 187 0.87 -25.28 -0.21
CA ALA A 187 0.96 -23.93 -0.77
C ALA A 187 0.83 -23.90 -2.30
N ASP A 188 1.22 -24.98 -2.99
CA ASP A 188 1.14 -25.07 -4.44
C ASP A 188 -0.32 -25.14 -4.91
N ASP A 189 -1.18 -25.87 -4.19
CA ASP A 189 -2.61 -25.92 -4.48
C ASP A 189 -3.27 -24.54 -4.31
N ILE A 190 -2.84 -23.76 -3.31
CA ILE A 190 -3.31 -22.39 -3.09
C ILE A 190 -2.85 -21.48 -4.23
N ALA A 191 -1.58 -21.60 -4.64
CA ALA A 191 -1.02 -20.83 -5.73
C ALA A 191 -1.74 -21.14 -7.06
N GLU A 192 -2.04 -22.41 -7.29
CA GLU A 192 -2.78 -22.86 -8.47
C GLU A 192 -4.21 -22.32 -8.49
N PHE A 193 -4.91 -22.37 -7.35
CA PHE A 193 -6.22 -21.73 -7.21
C PHE A 193 -6.18 -20.22 -7.52
N ILE A 194 -5.21 -19.50 -6.95
CA ILE A 194 -5.05 -18.07 -7.21
C ILE A 194 -4.80 -17.83 -8.71
N ARG A 195 -3.92 -18.63 -9.33
CA ARG A 195 -3.60 -18.55 -10.76
C ARG A 195 -4.84 -18.71 -11.63
N GLU A 196 -5.66 -19.73 -11.36
CA GLU A 196 -6.91 -19.95 -12.10
C GLU A 196 -7.92 -18.82 -11.92
N ASP A 197 -8.06 -18.30 -10.71
CA ASP A 197 -9.01 -17.24 -10.39
C ASP A 197 -8.61 -15.90 -11.03
N VAL A 198 -7.32 -15.56 -11.05
CA VAL A 198 -6.79 -14.40 -11.79
C VAL A 198 -7.09 -14.56 -13.29
N MET A 199 -6.78 -15.72 -13.88
CA MET A 199 -7.04 -15.98 -15.32
C MET A 199 -8.53 -15.85 -15.67
N LYS A 200 -9.43 -16.36 -14.82
CA LYS A 200 -10.88 -16.22 -15.02
C LYS A 200 -11.33 -14.76 -14.96
N THR A 201 -10.70 -13.94 -14.12
CA THR A 201 -11.01 -12.52 -13.98
C THR A 201 -10.59 -11.76 -15.24
N MET A 202 -9.36 -11.99 -15.72
CA MET A 202 -8.86 -11.39 -16.96
C MET A 202 -9.71 -11.77 -18.20
N LEU A 203 -10.12 -13.03 -18.33
CA LEU A 203 -10.94 -13.49 -19.46
C LEU A 203 -12.38 -12.93 -19.45
N LYS A 204 -12.91 -12.57 -18.27
CA LYS A 204 -14.24 -11.93 -18.15
C LYS A 204 -14.19 -10.45 -18.55
N GLU A 205 -13.08 -9.77 -18.25
CA GLU A 205 -12.85 -8.37 -18.63
C GLU A 205 -12.73 -8.23 -20.16
N GLU A 206 -11.96 -9.10 -20.82
CA GLU A 206 -11.86 -9.13 -22.30
C GLU A 206 -13.21 -9.38 -23.01
N LYS A 207 -14.09 -10.18 -22.40
CA LYS A 207 -15.43 -10.45 -22.94
C LYS A 207 -16.39 -9.30 -22.72
N ASN A 208 -16.29 -8.58 -21.60
CA ASN A 208 -17.12 -7.41 -21.32
C ASN A 208 -16.71 -6.18 -22.15
N GLU A 209 -15.41 -6.02 -22.45
CA GLU A 209 -14.94 -4.98 -23.38
C GLU A 209 -15.49 -5.20 -24.80
N LYS A 210 -15.66 -6.45 -25.24
CA LYS A 210 -16.27 -6.80 -26.53
C LYS A 210 -17.80 -6.59 -26.59
N VAL A 211 -18.46 -6.22 -25.49
CA VAL A 211 -19.92 -5.99 -25.41
C VAL A 211 -20.28 -4.52 -25.14
N SER A 212 -19.30 -3.61 -25.03
CA SER A 212 -19.54 -2.15 -24.91
C SER A 212 -19.42 -1.47 -26.28
N PRO A 213 -20.36 -0.58 -26.70
CA PRO A 213 -20.35 0.01 -28.03
C PRO A 213 -19.30 1.13 -28.14
N VAL A 214 -18.03 0.76 -28.25
CA VAL A 214 -16.95 1.69 -28.63
C VAL A 214 -16.20 1.16 -29.86
N ALA A 215 -16.94 0.59 -30.81
CA ALA A 215 -16.55 0.60 -32.22
C ALA A 215 -16.83 2.01 -32.81
N LYS A 216 -16.19 3.05 -32.26
CA LYS A 216 -16.25 4.42 -32.81
C LYS A 216 -14.92 5.15 -32.84
N ILE A 217 -13.82 4.52 -32.39
CA ILE A 217 -12.49 5.15 -32.39
C ILE A 217 -11.55 4.50 -33.43
N THR A 218 -11.83 3.29 -33.89
CA THR A 218 -11.09 2.63 -35.00
C THR A 218 -11.77 2.82 -36.36
N GLY A 219 -12.38 3.99 -36.57
CA GLY A 219 -12.90 4.43 -37.85
C GLY A 219 -12.46 5.86 -38.09
N ILE A 220 -11.51 6.03 -39.02
CA ILE A 220 -11.08 7.30 -39.61
C ILE A 220 -10.04 8.07 -38.77
N LEU A 221 -9.01 7.36 -38.32
CA LEU A 221 -7.62 7.85 -38.32
C LEU A 221 -6.95 7.63 -39.71
N GLU A 222 -7.72 7.23 -40.74
CA GLU A 222 -7.26 6.93 -42.10
C GLU A 222 -7.53 8.03 -43.15
N SER A 223 -7.62 9.31 -42.76
CA SER A 223 -7.58 10.38 -43.76
C SER A 223 -6.77 11.59 -43.30
N LYS A 224 -5.65 11.81 -44.02
CA LYS A 224 -4.78 13.00 -44.07
C LYS A 224 -3.55 13.02 -43.16
N VAL A 225 -2.63 12.08 -43.43
CA VAL A 225 -1.21 12.42 -43.57
C VAL A 225 -0.77 11.87 -44.93
N GLU A 226 -0.66 12.74 -45.94
CA GLU A 226 0.03 12.40 -47.19
C GLU A 226 1.53 12.63 -46.98
N PRO A 227 2.39 11.63 -47.23
CA PRO A 227 3.78 11.88 -47.60
C PRO A 227 3.87 12.02 -49.12
N ASN A 228 4.47 13.14 -49.52
CA ASN A 228 5.07 13.38 -50.81
C ASN A 228 6.12 12.28 -51.09
N VAL A 229 6.13 11.73 -52.32
CA VAL A 229 7.29 11.36 -53.16
C VAL A 229 6.91 10.23 -54.15
N ASP A 230 7.04 10.59 -55.43
CA ASP A 230 7.34 9.83 -56.65
C ASP A 230 6.55 8.56 -57.05
N LYS A 231 5.91 8.69 -58.21
CA LYS A 231 5.35 7.63 -59.04
C LYS A 231 6.23 7.42 -60.28
N GLU A 232 7.01 6.35 -60.26
CA GLU A 232 7.48 5.53 -61.39
C GLU A 232 7.28 4.09 -60.88
N ASP A 233 6.62 3.12 -61.50
CA ASP A 233 6.23 2.77 -62.85
C ASP A 233 4.91 1.98 -62.71
N ILE A 234 4.01 1.88 -63.69
CA ILE A 234 4.05 0.85 -64.73
C ILE A 234 2.97 1.18 -65.77
N LYS A 235 3.44 1.32 -67.02
CA LYS A 235 2.80 0.96 -68.30
C LYS A 235 1.35 1.42 -68.52
N ASN A 236 1.20 2.36 -69.46
CA ASN A 236 0.53 1.97 -70.70
C ASN A 236 1.18 2.61 -71.92
N GLU A 237 1.52 1.71 -72.82
CA GLU A 237 2.06 1.89 -74.15
C GLU A 237 1.00 2.49 -75.08
N ARG A 238 1.47 3.19 -76.12
CA ARG A 238 0.72 3.75 -77.26
C ARG A 238 0.04 5.10 -77.04
N LEU A 239 0.67 6.16 -77.54
CA LEU A 239 0.34 6.67 -78.87
C LEU A 239 1.35 7.74 -79.29
N SER A 240 1.96 7.43 -80.42
CA SER A 240 2.79 8.25 -81.28
C SER A 240 2.15 9.60 -81.64
N GLU A 241 3.02 10.58 -81.89
CA GLU A 241 2.85 11.72 -82.79
C GLU A 241 1.82 12.80 -82.41
N ARG A 242 2.32 14.02 -82.16
CA ARG A 242 2.20 15.14 -83.12
C ARG A 242 2.74 16.47 -82.56
N TYR A 243 3.71 17.04 -83.29
CA TYR A 243 3.87 18.47 -83.66
C TYR A 243 3.75 19.54 -82.56
N VAL A 244 4.84 20.21 -82.16
CA VAL A 244 5.45 21.41 -82.81
C VAL A 244 4.47 22.57 -83.07
N LYS A 245 4.74 23.69 -82.39
CA LYS A 245 4.44 25.12 -82.64
C LYS A 245 3.90 25.76 -81.35
N LYS A 246 4.27 26.97 -80.93
CA LYS A 246 4.99 28.13 -81.49
C LYS A 246 5.34 28.99 -80.26
N SER A 247 6.55 29.57 -80.19
CA SER A 247 6.76 31.04 -80.27
C SER A 247 5.99 31.84 -79.24
#